data_AF-A0A2M9AS69-F1
#
_entry.id   AF-A0A2M9AS69-F1
#
_cell.length_a   1.000
_cell.length_b   1.000
_cell.length_c   1.000
_cell.angle_alpha   90.00
_cell.angle_beta   90.00
_cell.angle_gamma   90.00
#
_symmetry.space_group_name_H-M   'P 1'
#
loop_
_entity.id
_entity.type
_entity.pdbx_description
1 polymer ?
#
loop_
_entity_poly.entity_id
_entity_poly.type
_entity_poly.pdbx_seq_one_letter_code
_entity_poly.pdbx_strand_id
1 'polypeptide(L)'
;MTAPDTPAPLPPNPPPDGWDKLNARIPILNSLAQFVLVTLLGFFAKCSVDDYTHNMERTKRVDELTAALASLDSGQDITKRNLALVTLDRLYSHARPGWQPAVLGSAENEADDSLMFNIAEEIYRARMATPVGPGDTAQVLARLNLAARIMGRRDPDRAAALLASFTAAAKERTRSSANADSSVTLAAALLPSLPIAPENRTLLDPSAAAPASAPAEDAAILTTPPTCYIQFREFPRATAQQLQQRFQQEGWEAPGVERVDGKYGNSVRYYFAADSATAAEVLRTTQAFLNTLPGTPRATLLSLTGRKLAGTVPPGQIEVWLSRGEKKSR
;
A
#
# COMPACT_ATOMS: atom_id res chain seq x y z
N MET A 1 -54.06 39.37 -49.62
CA MET A 1 -53.07 40.20 -48.90
C MET A 1 -53.27 39.94 -47.42
N THR A 2 -52.59 38.93 -46.90
CA THR A 2 -52.60 38.55 -45.48
C THR A 2 -51.39 39.21 -44.82
N ALA A 3 -51.62 39.90 -43.70
CA ALA A 3 -50.60 40.66 -42.98
C ALA A 3 -49.54 39.71 -42.36
N PRO A 4 -48.27 40.12 -42.26
CA PRO A 4 -47.24 39.32 -41.61
C PRO A 4 -47.37 39.36 -40.09
N ASP A 5 -47.37 38.17 -39.48
CA ASP A 5 -47.37 37.96 -38.03
C ASP A 5 -46.12 38.58 -37.39
N THR A 6 -46.34 39.41 -36.37
CA THR A 6 -45.27 39.96 -35.54
C THR A 6 -44.87 38.91 -34.49
N PRO A 7 -43.59 38.49 -34.41
CA PRO A 7 -43.16 37.51 -33.43
C PRO A 7 -43.24 38.07 -32.01
N ALA A 8 -43.77 37.26 -31.09
CA ALA A 8 -43.92 37.62 -29.69
C ALA A 8 -42.56 37.89 -29.01
N PRO A 9 -42.48 38.87 -28.09
CA PRO A 9 -41.25 39.17 -27.36
C PRO A 9 -40.82 37.98 -26.50
N LEU A 10 -39.52 37.67 -26.54
CA LEU A 10 -38.92 36.61 -25.75
C LEU A 10 -39.05 36.91 -24.24
N PRO A 11 -39.32 35.88 -23.41
CA PRO A 11 -39.40 36.06 -21.97
C PRO A 11 -38.05 36.52 -21.39
N PRO A 12 -38.05 37.31 -20.30
CA PRO A 12 -36.83 37.77 -19.66
C PRO A 12 -36.04 36.59 -19.07
N ASN A 13 -34.72 36.62 -19.23
CA ASN A 13 -33.83 35.62 -18.65
C ASN A 13 -34.00 35.57 -17.13
N PRO A 14 -34.10 34.38 -16.52
CA PRO A 14 -34.18 34.25 -15.08
C PRO A 14 -32.90 34.81 -14.42
N PRO A 15 -33.01 35.39 -13.21
CA PRO A 15 -31.84 35.87 -12.49
C PRO A 15 -30.89 34.70 -12.20
N PRO A 16 -29.56 34.93 -12.26
CA PRO A 16 -28.57 33.89 -12.00
C PRO A 16 -28.78 33.33 -10.59
N ASP A 17 -28.85 32.00 -10.51
CA ASP A 17 -29.17 31.31 -9.27
C ASP A 17 -27.98 31.33 -8.29
N GLY A 18 -28.26 31.04 -7.01
CA GLY A 18 -27.20 30.94 -6.00
C GLY A 18 -26.25 29.76 -6.20
N TRP A 19 -26.60 28.80 -7.07
CA TRP A 19 -25.85 27.58 -7.31
C TRP A 19 -24.64 27.83 -8.21
N ASP A 20 -24.71 28.79 -9.14
CA ASP A 20 -23.58 29.21 -9.96
C ASP A 20 -22.42 29.77 -9.11
N LYS A 21 -22.73 30.46 -8.00
CA LYS A 21 -21.72 30.94 -7.04
C LYS A 21 -21.08 29.83 -6.22
N LEU A 22 -21.81 28.73 -5.99
CA LEU A 22 -21.30 27.57 -5.28
C LEU A 22 -20.37 26.76 -6.21
N ASN A 23 -20.79 26.53 -7.45
CA ASN A 23 -20.01 25.82 -8.47
C ASN A 23 -18.70 26.54 -8.82
N ALA A 24 -18.67 27.88 -8.76
CA ALA A 24 -17.46 28.67 -8.94
C ALA A 24 -16.42 28.51 -7.79
N ARG A 25 -16.83 28.06 -6.60
CA ARG A 25 -15.96 27.94 -5.40
C ARG A 25 -15.39 26.53 -5.19
N ILE A 26 -16.01 25.50 -5.77
CA ILE A 26 -15.55 24.10 -5.75
C ILE A 26 -14.10 23.92 -6.25
N PRO A 27 -13.66 24.51 -7.38
CA PRO A 27 -12.28 24.32 -7.85
C PRO A 27 -11.22 24.95 -6.93
N ILE A 28 -11.57 26.03 -6.22
CA ILE A 28 -10.66 26.72 -5.30
C ILE A 28 -10.43 25.87 -4.04
N LEU A 29 -11.48 25.24 -3.50
CA LEU A 29 -11.39 24.36 -2.33
C LEU A 29 -10.61 23.06 -2.64
N ASN A 30 -10.80 22.48 -3.82
CA ASN A 30 -10.07 21.27 -4.22
C ASN A 30 -8.57 21.56 -4.44
N SER A 31 -8.24 22.74 -4.97
CA SER A 31 -6.85 23.19 -5.14
C SER A 31 -6.14 23.40 -3.79
N LEU A 32 -6.84 23.96 -2.80
CA LEU A 32 -6.28 24.17 -1.46
C LEU A 32 -5.97 22.84 -0.75
N ALA A 33 -6.87 21.86 -0.82
CA ALA A 33 -6.68 20.54 -0.22
C ALA A 33 -5.54 19.75 -0.88
N GLN A 34 -5.40 19.85 -2.21
CA GLN A 34 -4.28 19.26 -2.95
C GLN A 34 -2.95 19.91 -2.57
N PHE A 35 -2.93 21.23 -2.42
CA PHE A 35 -1.73 21.97 -2.00
C PHE A 35 -1.29 21.58 -0.59
N VAL A 36 -2.22 21.46 0.36
CA VAL A 36 -1.93 21.00 1.73
C VAL A 36 -1.40 19.57 1.73
N LEU A 37 -2.01 18.65 0.97
CA LEU A 37 -1.58 17.26 0.88
C LEU A 37 -0.18 17.11 0.27
N VAL A 38 0.12 17.81 -0.83
CA VAL A 38 1.43 17.78 -1.48
C VAL A 38 2.50 18.43 -0.59
N THR A 39 2.15 19.51 0.10
CA THR A 39 3.04 20.17 1.07
C THR A 39 3.34 19.24 2.25
N LEU A 40 2.34 18.51 2.75
CA LEU A 40 2.52 17.50 3.80
C LEU A 40 3.41 16.35 3.32
N LEU A 41 3.16 15.79 2.13
CA LEU A 41 3.98 14.72 1.54
C LEU A 41 5.46 15.14 1.34
N GLY A 42 5.68 16.33 0.79
CA GLY A 42 7.03 16.87 0.58
C GLY A 42 7.75 17.19 1.91
N PHE A 43 6.99 17.62 2.92
CA PHE A 43 7.51 17.86 4.26
C PHE A 43 7.86 16.55 4.97
N PHE A 44 7.01 15.52 4.96
CA PHE A 44 7.32 14.22 5.57
C PHE A 44 8.53 13.52 4.90
N ALA A 45 8.70 13.69 3.59
CA ALA A 45 9.91 13.24 2.90
C ALA A 45 11.18 13.98 3.39
N LYS A 46 11.07 15.29 3.67
CA LYS A 46 12.17 16.15 4.16
C LYS A 46 12.46 15.97 5.65
N CYS A 47 11.46 15.59 6.42
CA CYS A 47 11.48 15.46 7.86
C CYS A 47 12.06 14.15 8.39
N SER A 48 12.34 13.18 7.52
CA SER A 48 13.12 12.01 7.91
C SER A 48 14.61 12.32 8.19
N VAL A 49 15.02 13.60 8.15
CA VAL A 49 16.43 14.01 8.15
C VAL A 49 16.87 14.84 9.38
N ASP A 50 16.04 15.60 10.10
CA ASP A 50 16.51 16.42 11.23
C ASP A 50 15.52 16.51 12.42
N ASP A 51 16.02 16.38 13.66
CA ASP A 51 15.25 16.20 14.91
C ASP A 51 15.42 17.35 15.93
N TYR A 52 14.29 17.85 16.47
CA TYR A 52 13.97 18.18 17.90
C TYR A 52 12.87 19.26 18.02
N THR A 53 12.85 20.29 17.18
CA THR A 53 11.73 21.26 17.07
C THR A 53 10.47 20.66 16.43
N HIS A 54 10.53 19.38 16.13
CA HIS A 54 9.67 18.70 15.19
C HIS A 54 8.43 18.06 15.83
N ASN A 55 8.45 17.75 17.12
CA ASN A 55 7.37 16.99 17.78
C ASN A 55 6.10 17.81 18.03
N MET A 56 6.20 19.09 18.44
CA MET A 56 5.01 19.94 18.62
C MET A 56 4.31 20.25 17.30
N GLU A 57 5.09 20.44 16.23
CA GLU A 57 4.53 20.62 14.89
C GLU A 57 3.97 19.32 14.33
N ARG A 58 4.53 18.16 14.69
CA ARG A 58 4.06 16.84 14.28
C ARG A 58 2.68 16.55 14.88
N THR A 59 2.47 16.71 16.18
CA THR A 59 1.15 16.49 16.80
C THR A 59 0.09 17.41 16.20
N LYS A 60 0.40 18.71 16.06
CA LYS A 60 -0.49 19.69 15.42
C LYS A 60 -0.84 19.31 13.97
N ARG A 61 0.15 18.87 13.19
CA ARG A 61 -0.06 18.51 11.77
C ARG A 61 -0.78 17.18 11.60
N VAL A 62 -0.71 16.28 12.56
CA VAL A 62 -1.52 15.05 12.53
C VAL A 62 -2.94 15.32 13.02
N ASP A 63 -3.15 16.24 13.96
CA ASP A 63 -4.50 16.75 14.27
C ASP A 63 -5.11 17.43 13.04
N GLU A 64 -4.32 18.20 12.28
CA GLU A 64 -4.71 18.79 11.00
C GLU A 64 -4.97 17.72 9.93
N LEU A 65 -4.17 16.65 9.85
CA LEU A 65 -4.40 15.53 8.94
C LEU A 65 -5.67 14.76 9.31
N THR A 66 -5.92 14.54 10.60
CA THR A 66 -7.10 13.86 11.13
C THR A 66 -8.35 14.70 10.86
N ALA A 67 -8.29 16.01 11.10
CA ALA A 67 -9.35 16.95 10.77
C ALA A 67 -9.56 17.07 9.25
N ALA A 68 -8.49 17.03 8.45
CA ALA A 68 -8.57 17.00 7.00
C ALA A 68 -9.21 15.71 6.50
N LEU A 69 -8.85 14.55 7.05
CA LEU A 69 -9.43 13.25 6.73
C LEU A 69 -10.91 13.15 7.15
N ALA A 70 -11.25 13.67 8.34
CA ALA A 70 -12.61 13.75 8.85
C ALA A 70 -13.48 14.72 8.04
N SER A 71 -12.89 15.79 7.49
CA SER A 71 -13.60 16.75 6.63
C SER A 71 -13.70 16.33 5.16
N LEU A 72 -13.13 15.18 4.76
CA LEU A 72 -13.39 14.55 3.46
C LEU A 72 -14.81 13.97 3.44
N ASP A 73 -15.85 14.78 3.59
CA ASP A 73 -17.23 14.32 3.80
C ASP A 73 -17.98 13.93 2.51
N SER A 74 -17.25 13.45 1.49
CA SER A 74 -17.90 13.00 0.25
C SER A 74 -17.20 11.80 -0.36
N GLY A 75 -17.99 10.88 -0.93
CA GLY A 75 -17.51 9.70 -1.63
C GLY A 75 -16.59 9.98 -2.83
N GLN A 76 -16.34 11.25 -3.17
CA GLN A 76 -15.44 11.70 -4.24
C GLN A 76 -13.95 11.54 -3.88
N ASP A 77 -13.58 11.45 -2.59
CA ASP A 77 -12.18 11.47 -2.15
C ASP A 77 -11.65 10.11 -1.64
N ILE A 78 -12.18 9.01 -2.18
CA ILE A 78 -11.71 7.64 -1.91
C ILE A 78 -10.20 7.50 -2.15
N THR A 79 -9.67 8.11 -3.20
CA THR A 79 -8.24 8.08 -3.54
C THR A 79 -7.36 8.70 -2.45
N LYS A 80 -7.79 9.83 -1.86
CA LYS A 80 -7.05 10.51 -0.79
C LYS A 80 -7.02 9.68 0.49
N ARG A 81 -8.15 9.07 0.85
CA ARG A 81 -8.25 8.15 2.00
C ARG A 81 -7.38 6.90 1.79
N ASN A 82 -7.34 6.34 0.58
CA ASN A 82 -6.49 5.21 0.25
C ASN A 82 -4.99 5.56 0.35
N LEU A 83 -4.63 6.72 -0.18
CA LEU A 83 -3.26 7.22 -0.10
C LEU A 83 -2.85 7.44 1.35
N ALA A 84 -3.75 7.96 2.19
CA ALA A 84 -3.52 8.08 3.63
C ALA A 84 -3.28 6.71 4.28
N LEU A 85 -4.12 5.70 4.03
CA LEU A 85 -3.91 4.35 4.56
C LEU A 85 -2.58 3.73 4.14
N VAL A 86 -2.22 3.83 2.86
CA VAL A 86 -0.95 3.31 2.36
C VAL A 86 0.23 4.07 2.95
N THR A 87 0.10 5.39 3.13
CA THR A 87 1.13 6.21 3.76
C THR A 87 1.29 5.84 5.23
N LEU A 88 0.18 5.62 5.95
CA LEU A 88 0.20 5.16 7.35
C LEU A 88 0.86 3.79 7.47
N ASP A 89 0.49 2.81 6.65
CA ASP A 89 1.11 1.47 6.66
C ASP A 89 2.60 1.52 6.31
N ARG A 90 3.01 2.36 5.36
CA ARG A 90 4.43 2.56 5.02
C ARG A 90 5.18 3.23 6.16
N LEU A 91 4.64 4.30 6.76
CA LEU A 91 5.23 4.95 7.94
C LEU A 91 5.39 3.94 9.07
N TYR A 92 4.41 3.06 9.26
CA TYR A 92 4.44 2.03 10.30
C TYR A 92 5.44 0.89 10.00
N SER A 93 5.62 0.55 8.72
CA SER A 93 6.56 -0.49 8.30
C SER A 93 8.01 0.00 8.27
N HIS A 94 8.22 1.31 8.07
CA HIS A 94 9.54 1.95 8.03
C HIS A 94 9.92 2.64 9.34
N ALA A 95 8.98 2.79 10.29
CA ALA A 95 9.26 3.22 11.64
C ALA A 95 10.15 2.17 12.34
N ARG A 96 11.46 2.39 12.22
CA ARG A 96 12.61 1.75 12.90
C ARG A 96 12.60 0.21 12.99
N PRO A 97 13.66 -0.46 12.49
CA PRO A 97 13.98 -1.82 12.92
C PRO A 97 14.15 -1.83 14.44
N GLY A 98 13.19 -2.42 15.18
CA GLY A 98 13.15 -2.39 16.65
C GLY A 98 11.96 -1.65 17.26
N TRP A 99 11.04 -1.10 16.46
CA TRP A 99 9.75 -0.64 16.94
C TRP A 99 8.92 -1.85 17.39
N GLN A 100 8.86 -2.07 18.71
CA GLN A 100 7.96 -3.02 19.35
C GLN A 100 6.80 -2.22 19.96
N PRO A 101 5.53 -2.65 19.80
CA PRO A 101 4.43 -2.12 20.59
C PRO A 101 4.84 -2.21 22.07
N ALA A 102 4.77 -1.08 22.76
CA ALA A 102 5.49 -0.82 24.01
C ALA A 102 5.59 -2.04 24.96
N VAL A 103 6.78 -2.64 25.04
CA VAL A 103 7.22 -3.35 26.25
C VAL A 103 7.75 -2.35 27.29
N LEU A 104 8.05 -1.09 26.90
CA LEU A 104 8.54 -0.03 27.81
C LEU A 104 7.96 1.36 27.47
N GLY A 105 6.75 1.63 27.95
CA GLY A 105 6.29 2.83 28.67
C GLY A 105 6.75 4.27 28.34
N SER A 106 7.25 4.63 27.15
CA SER A 106 7.37 6.05 26.83
C SER A 106 6.01 6.61 26.39
N ALA A 107 5.52 7.62 27.12
CA ALA A 107 4.23 8.27 26.86
C ALA A 107 4.10 8.82 25.42
N GLU A 108 5.24 9.10 24.77
CA GLU A 108 5.29 9.59 23.38
C GLU A 108 4.93 8.51 22.35
N ASN A 109 5.37 7.27 22.56
CA ASN A 109 5.03 6.15 21.67
C ASN A 109 3.53 5.82 21.76
N GLU A 110 2.95 5.93 22.95
CA GLU A 110 1.53 5.70 23.19
C GLU A 110 0.63 6.75 22.51
N ALA A 111 1.08 8.00 22.45
CA ALA A 111 0.35 9.08 21.76
C ALA A 111 0.36 8.89 20.24
N ASP A 112 1.52 8.58 19.65
CA ASP A 112 1.65 8.29 18.22
C ASP A 112 0.81 7.06 17.83
N ASP A 113 0.90 5.97 18.61
CA ASP A 113 0.08 4.76 18.37
C ASP A 113 -1.42 5.04 18.49
N SER A 114 -1.82 5.86 19.47
CA SER A 114 -3.22 6.22 19.65
C SER A 114 -3.79 6.99 18.49
N LEU A 115 -3.00 7.89 17.95
CA LEU A 115 -3.38 8.72 16.84
C LEU A 115 -3.51 7.92 15.54
N MET A 116 -2.54 7.05 15.25
CA MET A 116 -2.60 6.16 14.10
C MET A 116 -3.78 5.19 14.19
N PHE A 117 -4.07 4.68 15.39
CA PHE A 117 -5.24 3.86 15.67
C PHE A 117 -6.54 4.62 15.36
N ASN A 118 -6.68 5.86 15.86
CA ASN A 118 -7.86 6.69 15.63
C ASN A 118 -8.07 6.99 14.14
N ILE A 119 -6.99 7.24 13.38
CA ILE A 119 -7.09 7.49 11.93
C ILE A 119 -7.51 6.22 11.20
N ALA A 120 -6.93 5.06 11.52
CA ALA A 120 -7.31 3.79 10.92
C ALA A 120 -8.78 3.46 11.21
N GLU A 121 -9.24 3.71 12.43
CA GLU A 121 -10.63 3.51 12.84
C GLU A 121 -11.58 4.48 12.12
N GLU A 122 -11.22 5.76 11.97
CA GLU A 122 -12.07 6.74 11.30
C GLU A 122 -12.22 6.41 9.81
N ILE A 123 -11.14 6.02 9.14
CA ILE A 123 -11.19 5.57 7.74
C ILE A 123 -12.05 4.31 7.61
N TYR A 124 -11.98 3.40 8.59
CA TYR A 124 -12.83 2.22 8.68
C TYR A 124 -14.31 2.60 8.77
N ARG A 125 -14.67 3.46 9.74
CA ARG A 125 -16.05 3.94 9.96
C ARG A 125 -16.60 4.68 8.75
N ALA A 126 -15.83 5.60 8.19
CA ALA A 126 -16.21 6.35 7.00
C ALA A 126 -16.47 5.43 5.80
N ARG A 127 -15.71 4.33 5.67
CA ARG A 127 -15.96 3.36 4.60
C ARG A 127 -17.20 2.51 4.87
N MET A 128 -17.46 2.11 6.12
CA MET A 128 -18.68 1.39 6.50
C MET A 128 -19.95 2.16 6.15
N ALA A 129 -19.92 3.49 6.34
CA ALA A 129 -21.02 4.39 6.03
C ALA A 129 -21.28 4.57 4.53
N THR A 130 -20.30 4.29 3.67
CA THR A 130 -20.44 4.46 2.22
C THR A 130 -20.91 3.16 1.56
N PRO A 131 -21.95 3.19 0.71
CA PRO A 131 -22.33 2.03 -0.10
C PRO A 131 -21.16 1.58 -0.98
N VAL A 132 -20.87 0.27 -0.99
CA VAL A 132 -19.85 -0.30 -1.87
C VAL A 132 -20.55 -0.74 -3.16
N GLY A 133 -20.12 -0.19 -4.30
CA GLY A 133 -20.59 -0.66 -5.59
C GLY A 133 -20.12 -2.10 -5.88
N PRO A 134 -20.83 -2.87 -6.72
CA PRO A 134 -20.55 -4.28 -6.95
C PRO A 134 -19.12 -4.57 -7.44
N GLY A 135 -18.50 -3.66 -8.19
CA GLY A 135 -17.12 -3.79 -8.69
C GLY A 135 -16.00 -3.44 -7.69
N ASP A 136 -16.31 -2.85 -6.54
CA ASP A 136 -15.29 -2.31 -5.62
C ASP A 136 -14.95 -3.26 -4.46
N THR A 137 -15.68 -4.36 -4.30
CA THR A 137 -15.64 -5.20 -3.08
C THR A 137 -14.23 -5.70 -2.73
N ALA A 138 -13.46 -6.16 -3.70
CA ALA A 138 -12.10 -6.67 -3.47
C ALA A 138 -11.12 -5.56 -3.04
N GLN A 139 -11.17 -4.39 -3.68
CA GLN A 139 -10.32 -3.26 -3.29
C GLN A 139 -10.70 -2.72 -1.91
N VAL A 140 -11.99 -2.70 -1.58
CA VAL A 140 -12.47 -2.31 -0.25
C VAL A 140 -11.99 -3.27 0.81
N LEU A 141 -12.08 -4.57 0.56
CA LEU A 141 -11.58 -5.60 1.47
C LEU A 141 -10.09 -5.46 1.73
N ALA A 142 -9.28 -5.26 0.67
CA ALA A 142 -7.84 -5.03 0.82
C ALA A 142 -7.53 -3.81 1.72
N ARG A 143 -8.31 -2.73 1.58
CA ARG A 143 -8.15 -1.50 2.38
C ARG A 143 -8.58 -1.68 3.84
N LEU A 144 -9.68 -2.39 4.06
CA LEU A 144 -10.16 -2.68 5.41
C LEU A 144 -9.22 -3.66 6.12
N ASN A 145 -8.63 -4.62 5.40
CA ASN A 145 -7.60 -5.48 5.94
C ASN A 145 -6.35 -4.68 6.35
N LEU A 146 -5.99 -3.63 5.61
CA LEU A 146 -4.89 -2.74 5.98
C LEU A 146 -5.20 -1.96 7.26
N ALA A 147 -6.39 -1.36 7.35
CA ALA A 147 -6.84 -0.66 8.55
C ALA A 147 -6.92 -1.61 9.77
N ALA A 148 -7.49 -2.81 9.59
CA ALA A 148 -7.59 -3.84 10.62
C ALA A 148 -6.22 -4.30 11.09
N ARG A 149 -5.23 -4.39 10.20
CA ARG A 149 -3.84 -4.73 10.56
C ARG A 149 -3.22 -3.65 11.45
N ILE A 150 -3.42 -2.37 11.12
CA ILE A 150 -2.92 -1.25 11.94
C ILE A 150 -3.60 -1.28 13.31
N MET A 151 -4.93 -1.46 13.35
CA MET A 151 -5.69 -1.54 14.61
C MET A 151 -5.31 -2.75 15.46
N GLY A 152 -5.10 -3.91 14.84
CA GLY A 152 -4.85 -5.18 15.52
C GLY A 152 -3.50 -5.27 16.23
N ARG A 153 -2.55 -4.39 15.89
CA ARG A 153 -1.29 -4.27 16.63
C ARG A 153 -1.45 -3.68 18.03
N ARG A 154 -2.51 -2.88 18.25
CA ARG A 154 -2.81 -2.26 19.54
C ARG A 154 -3.96 -2.94 20.26
N ASP A 155 -5.04 -3.22 19.54
CA ASP A 155 -6.27 -3.77 20.08
C ASP A 155 -6.78 -4.88 19.11
N PRO A 156 -6.24 -6.11 19.24
CA PRO A 156 -6.58 -7.22 18.36
C PRO A 156 -8.08 -7.57 18.42
N ASP A 157 -8.69 -7.51 19.59
CA ASP A 157 -10.10 -7.85 19.80
C ASP A 157 -11.02 -6.85 19.10
N ARG A 158 -10.72 -5.55 19.20
CA ARG A 158 -11.48 -4.51 18.50
C ARG A 158 -11.31 -4.58 16.98
N ALA A 159 -10.09 -4.87 16.50
CA ALA A 159 -9.85 -5.09 15.08
C ALA A 159 -10.64 -6.30 14.54
N ALA A 160 -10.68 -7.39 15.31
CA ALA A 160 -11.49 -8.58 15.02
C ALA A 160 -12.99 -8.24 14.92
N ALA A 161 -13.52 -7.55 15.92
CA ALA A 161 -14.92 -7.18 16.00
C ALA A 161 -15.34 -6.29 14.83
N LEU A 162 -14.48 -5.32 14.47
CA LEU A 162 -14.69 -4.48 13.30
C LEU A 162 -14.73 -5.35 12.03
N LEU A 163 -13.69 -6.15 11.74
CA LEU A 163 -13.63 -6.98 10.54
C LEU A 163 -14.81 -7.95 10.42
N ALA A 164 -15.23 -8.54 11.54
CA ALA A 164 -16.42 -9.39 11.62
C ALA A 164 -17.69 -8.62 11.26
N SER A 165 -17.87 -7.41 11.79
CA SER A 165 -19.03 -6.55 11.47
C SER A 165 -19.10 -6.20 9.97
N PHE A 166 -17.96 -5.95 9.32
CA PHE A 166 -17.94 -5.69 7.88
C PHE A 166 -18.25 -6.95 7.08
N THR A 167 -17.68 -8.09 7.45
CA THR A 167 -17.94 -9.35 6.76
C THR A 167 -19.42 -9.72 6.85
N ALA A 168 -20.05 -9.49 8.01
CA ALA A 168 -21.48 -9.65 8.19
C ALA A 168 -22.29 -8.69 7.32
N ALA A 169 -21.95 -7.39 7.31
CA ALA A 169 -22.62 -6.39 6.47
C ALA A 169 -22.46 -6.65 4.96
N ALA A 170 -21.29 -7.11 4.52
CA ALA A 170 -21.03 -7.49 3.13
C ALA A 170 -21.87 -8.70 2.72
N LYS A 171 -21.91 -9.76 3.55
CA LYS A 171 -22.75 -10.94 3.32
C LYS A 171 -24.24 -10.58 3.22
N GLU A 172 -24.73 -9.70 4.10
CA GLU A 172 -26.13 -9.27 4.08
C GLU A 172 -26.48 -8.45 2.83
N ARG A 173 -25.56 -7.60 2.37
CA ARG A 173 -25.70 -6.87 1.10
C ARG A 173 -25.71 -7.82 -0.11
N THR A 174 -24.86 -8.86 -0.11
CA THR A 174 -24.85 -9.86 -1.18
C THR A 174 -26.16 -10.67 -1.22
N ARG A 175 -26.70 -11.05 -0.06
CA ARG A 175 -28.01 -11.72 0.03
C ARG A 175 -29.15 -10.84 -0.49
N SER A 176 -29.11 -9.55 -0.17
CA SER A 176 -30.10 -8.57 -0.63
C SER A 176 -29.99 -8.27 -2.13
N SER A 177 -28.81 -8.48 -2.74
CA SER A 177 -28.57 -8.34 -4.18
C SER A 177 -28.63 -9.71 -4.86
N ALA A 178 -29.83 -10.30 -4.91
CA ALA A 178 -30.06 -11.67 -5.36
C ALA A 178 -29.78 -11.95 -6.86
N ASN A 179 -28.95 -11.15 -7.55
CA ASN A 179 -28.59 -11.36 -8.95
C ASN A 179 -27.16 -10.90 -9.36
N ALA A 180 -26.23 -10.65 -8.44
CA ALA A 180 -24.88 -10.25 -8.84
C ALA A 180 -23.72 -10.85 -8.02
N ASP A 181 -22.79 -11.42 -8.79
CA ASP A 181 -21.35 -11.58 -8.54
C ASP A 181 -20.81 -12.72 -7.65
N SER A 182 -20.22 -13.73 -8.31
CA SER A 182 -19.41 -14.80 -7.70
C SER A 182 -18.12 -14.29 -7.02
N SER A 183 -17.71 -13.07 -7.37
CA SER A 183 -16.51 -12.37 -6.88
C SER A 183 -16.55 -12.08 -5.37
N VAL A 184 -17.75 -11.84 -4.82
CA VAL A 184 -17.94 -11.51 -3.39
C VAL A 184 -17.82 -12.76 -2.52
N THR A 185 -18.29 -13.90 -3.01
CA THR A 185 -18.21 -15.18 -2.31
C THR A 185 -16.78 -15.65 -2.13
N LEU A 186 -15.92 -15.45 -3.15
CA LEU A 186 -14.50 -15.80 -3.09
C LEU A 186 -13.74 -14.94 -2.06
N ALA A 187 -13.98 -13.62 -2.05
CA ALA A 187 -13.32 -12.72 -1.13
C ALA A 187 -13.80 -12.89 0.33
N ALA A 188 -15.08 -13.22 0.53
CA ALA A 188 -15.63 -13.56 1.86
C ALA A 188 -15.15 -14.93 2.37
N ALA A 189 -14.87 -15.88 1.46
CA ALA A 189 -14.32 -17.19 1.80
C ALA A 189 -12.83 -17.15 2.17
N LEU A 190 -12.09 -16.11 1.74
CA LEU A 190 -10.67 -15.90 2.07
C LEU A 190 -10.43 -15.19 3.43
N LEU A 191 -11.50 -14.76 4.13
CA LEU A 191 -11.43 -14.02 5.39
C LEU A 191 -11.33 -14.85 6.69
N PRO A 192 -11.83 -16.10 6.82
CA PRO A 192 -11.77 -16.83 8.09
C PRO A 192 -10.37 -17.25 8.55
N SER A 193 -9.31 -16.97 7.79
CA SER A 193 -7.97 -17.51 8.00
C SER A 193 -7.02 -16.61 8.80
N LEU A 194 -7.52 -15.56 9.46
CA LEU A 194 -6.68 -14.67 10.28
C LEU A 194 -6.72 -15.12 11.75
N PRO A 195 -5.62 -15.64 12.33
CA PRO A 195 -5.55 -15.86 13.76
C PRO A 195 -5.45 -14.51 14.49
N ILE A 196 -6.44 -14.20 15.31
CA ILE A 196 -6.39 -13.11 16.29
C ILE A 196 -6.33 -13.82 17.66
N ALA A 197 -5.12 -14.14 18.11
CA ALA A 197 -4.90 -14.74 19.42
C ALA A 197 -4.63 -13.62 20.45
N PRO A 198 -5.32 -13.60 21.60
CA PRO A 198 -5.01 -12.70 22.70
C PRO A 198 -3.91 -13.32 23.58
N GLU A 199 -2.65 -12.97 23.34
CA GLU A 199 -1.57 -13.27 24.30
C GLU A 199 -1.38 -12.12 25.28
N ASN A 200 -2.12 -12.14 26.39
CA ASN A 200 -1.63 -11.89 27.77
C ASN A 200 -2.77 -11.54 28.72
N ARG A 201 -3.08 -12.47 29.63
CA ARG A 201 -3.39 -12.20 31.03
C ARG A 201 -3.44 -13.52 31.79
N THR A 202 -2.45 -13.75 32.66
CA THR A 202 -2.59 -13.99 34.12
C THR A 202 -1.30 -14.65 34.63
N LEU A 203 -0.66 -14.00 35.62
CA LEU A 203 0.42 -14.55 36.45
C LEU A 203 -0.18 -15.42 37.58
N LEU A 204 0.62 -16.43 37.99
CA LEU A 204 0.57 -17.26 39.21
C LEU A 204 -0.07 -18.66 39.08
N ASP A 205 0.76 -19.66 38.77
CA ASP A 205 1.04 -20.81 39.66
C ASP A 205 2.21 -21.68 39.08
N PRO A 206 3.18 -22.17 39.86
CA PRO A 206 4.24 -23.05 39.37
C PRO A 206 3.97 -24.50 39.77
N SER A 207 3.48 -25.34 38.86
CA SER A 207 3.56 -26.79 39.07
C SER A 207 3.49 -27.60 37.78
N ALA A 208 4.66 -28.14 37.42
CA ALA A 208 4.97 -29.34 36.65
C ALA A 208 3.89 -29.95 35.72
N ALA A 209 4.10 -29.79 34.40
CA ALA A 209 3.93 -30.87 33.40
C ALA A 209 4.62 -30.48 32.07
N ALA A 210 5.28 -31.46 31.44
CA ALA A 210 6.03 -31.33 30.20
C ALA A 210 5.16 -30.88 28.99
N PRO A 211 5.70 -30.13 28.01
CA PRO A 211 4.90 -29.71 26.87
C PRO A 211 4.83 -30.84 25.82
N ALA A 212 3.61 -31.24 25.51
CA ALA A 212 3.28 -31.96 24.29
C ALA A 212 3.53 -31.04 23.07
N SER A 213 4.15 -31.59 22.03
CA SER A 213 4.40 -30.91 20.77
C SER A 213 3.09 -30.47 20.11
N ALA A 214 2.86 -29.16 20.03
CA ALA A 214 1.79 -28.60 19.21
C ALA A 214 2.15 -28.74 17.71
N PRO A 215 1.20 -29.08 16.82
CA PRO A 215 1.43 -29.08 15.39
C PRO A 215 1.62 -27.62 14.91
N ALA A 216 2.72 -27.39 14.20
CA ALA A 216 2.97 -26.15 13.47
C ALA A 216 2.07 -26.12 12.24
N GLU A 217 0.87 -25.57 12.35
CA GLU A 217 -0.02 -25.29 11.22
C GLU A 217 -0.16 -23.77 11.01
N ASP A 218 0.45 -23.32 9.92
CA ASP A 218 0.00 -22.30 8.97
C ASP A 218 -0.42 -20.92 9.49
N ALA A 219 0.58 -20.15 9.92
CA ALA A 219 0.56 -18.71 9.69
C ALA A 219 0.77 -18.45 8.18
N ALA A 220 -0.32 -18.41 7.40
CA ALA A 220 -0.31 -17.82 6.06
C ALA A 220 -0.09 -16.31 6.20
N ILE A 221 1.15 -15.93 6.51
CA ILE A 221 1.61 -14.55 6.43
C ILE A 221 1.29 -14.10 5.02
N LEU A 222 0.46 -13.07 4.89
CA LEU A 222 0.23 -12.34 3.63
C LEU A 222 1.57 -11.71 3.23
N THR A 223 2.46 -12.53 2.66
CA THR A 223 3.75 -12.11 2.15
C THR A 223 3.45 -11.24 0.94
N THR A 224 3.78 -9.95 1.06
CA THR A 224 3.83 -9.08 -0.11
C THR A 224 4.64 -9.77 -1.20
N PRO A 225 4.11 -9.85 -2.44
CA PRO A 225 4.82 -10.53 -3.51
C PRO A 225 6.20 -9.90 -3.67
N PRO A 226 7.25 -10.71 -3.84
CA PRO A 226 8.61 -10.20 -3.90
C PRO A 226 8.76 -9.27 -5.12
N THR A 227 9.43 -8.14 -4.91
CA THR A 227 9.59 -7.10 -5.93
C THR A 227 10.93 -7.24 -6.65
N CYS A 228 10.90 -7.21 -7.99
CA CYS A 228 12.08 -7.32 -8.83
C CYS A 228 12.15 -6.19 -9.86
N TYR A 229 13.19 -5.36 -9.78
CA TYR A 229 13.45 -4.29 -10.75
C TYR A 229 14.42 -4.74 -11.83
N ILE A 230 14.13 -4.42 -13.10
CA ILE A 230 14.98 -4.81 -14.23
C ILE A 230 15.65 -3.59 -14.83
N GLN A 231 16.97 -3.59 -14.85
CA GLN A 231 17.81 -2.52 -15.37
C GLN A 231 18.69 -3.02 -16.52
N PHE A 232 18.87 -2.24 -17.58
CA PHE A 232 19.65 -2.64 -18.76
C PHE A 232 20.44 -1.50 -19.38
N ARG A 233 21.52 -1.80 -20.13
CA ARG A 233 22.32 -0.78 -20.87
C ARG A 233 22.35 -1.02 -22.37
N GLU A 234 22.94 -2.13 -22.76
CA GLU A 234 23.18 -2.53 -24.16
C GLU A 234 22.37 -3.77 -24.55
N PHE A 235 21.42 -4.13 -23.69
CA PHE A 235 20.46 -5.18 -23.93
C PHE A 235 19.26 -4.62 -24.71
N PRO A 236 18.68 -5.35 -25.69
CA PRO A 236 17.48 -4.87 -26.37
C PRO A 236 16.34 -4.68 -25.36
N ARG A 237 15.71 -3.50 -25.36
CA ARG A 237 14.60 -3.19 -24.45
C ARG A 237 13.48 -4.21 -24.53
N ALA A 238 13.12 -4.65 -25.74
CA ALA A 238 12.09 -5.66 -25.95
C ALA A 238 12.42 -6.98 -25.23
N THR A 239 13.69 -7.37 -25.20
CA THR A 239 14.13 -8.57 -24.49
C THR A 239 14.08 -8.39 -22.98
N ALA A 240 14.42 -7.20 -22.45
CA ALA A 240 14.23 -6.89 -21.03
C ALA A 240 12.73 -6.93 -20.64
N GLN A 241 11.84 -6.47 -21.51
CA GLN A 241 10.39 -6.53 -21.30
C GLN A 241 9.86 -7.97 -21.31
N GLN A 242 10.42 -8.87 -22.13
CA GLN A 242 10.10 -10.30 -22.08
C GLN A 242 10.49 -10.92 -20.74
N LEU A 243 11.65 -10.55 -20.17
CA LEU A 243 12.02 -10.98 -18.82
C LEU A 243 11.06 -10.44 -17.76
N GLN A 244 10.65 -9.17 -17.87
CA GLN A 244 9.64 -8.57 -16.99
C GLN A 244 8.33 -9.36 -17.00
N GLN A 245 7.81 -9.67 -18.20
CA GLN A 245 6.59 -10.46 -18.36
C GLN A 245 6.72 -11.85 -17.75
N ARG A 246 7.89 -12.48 -17.87
CA ARG A 246 8.15 -13.78 -17.25
C ARG A 246 8.04 -13.72 -15.72
N PHE A 247 8.65 -12.71 -15.09
CA PHE A 247 8.53 -12.53 -13.64
C PHE A 247 7.07 -12.31 -13.21
N GLN A 248 6.31 -11.50 -13.96
CA GLN A 248 4.88 -11.28 -13.68
C GLN A 248 4.06 -12.58 -13.79
N GLN A 249 4.37 -13.44 -14.76
CA GLN A 249 3.73 -14.77 -14.90
C GLN A 249 4.09 -15.72 -13.75
N GLU A 250 5.27 -15.58 -13.17
CA GLU A 250 5.73 -16.33 -11.99
C GLU A 250 5.24 -15.71 -10.66
N GLY A 251 4.38 -14.69 -10.70
CA GLY A 251 3.76 -14.07 -9.52
C GLY A 251 4.58 -12.97 -8.84
N TRP A 252 5.64 -12.48 -9.48
CA TRP A 252 6.49 -11.42 -8.94
C TRP A 252 5.95 -10.03 -9.28
N GLU A 253 6.20 -9.06 -8.40
CA GLU A 253 5.98 -7.65 -8.71
C GLU A 253 7.18 -7.11 -9.51
N ALA A 254 7.03 -7.00 -10.83
CA ALA A 254 8.06 -6.44 -11.72
C ALA A 254 7.55 -5.14 -12.38
N PRO A 255 7.67 -3.97 -11.72
CA PRO A 255 6.94 -2.76 -12.09
C PRO A 255 7.44 -2.10 -13.39
N GLY A 256 8.70 -2.29 -13.78
CA GLY A 256 9.24 -1.67 -14.98
C GLY A 256 10.61 -2.18 -15.43
N VAL A 257 10.98 -1.77 -16.65
CA VAL A 257 12.34 -1.90 -17.20
C VAL A 257 12.96 -0.52 -17.36
N GLU A 258 14.14 -0.33 -16.80
CA GLU A 258 14.85 0.95 -16.81
C GLU A 258 16.19 0.82 -17.55
N ARG A 259 16.52 1.83 -18.37
CA ARG A 259 17.85 1.89 -18.96
C ARG A 259 18.78 2.65 -18.02
N VAL A 260 19.87 2.03 -17.58
CA VAL A 260 20.85 2.69 -16.70
C VAL A 260 22.21 2.74 -17.35
N ASP A 261 22.86 3.89 -17.24
CA ASP A 261 24.23 4.12 -17.71
C ASP A 261 25.25 3.49 -16.74
N GLY A 262 26.43 3.13 -17.26
CA GLY A 262 27.53 2.59 -16.46
C GLY A 262 28.07 1.24 -16.93
N LYS A 263 29.19 0.79 -16.36
CA LYS A 263 29.82 -0.49 -16.69
C LYS A 263 29.37 -1.57 -15.71
N TYR A 264 28.59 -2.52 -16.19
CA TYR A 264 28.14 -3.67 -15.40
C TYR A 264 27.94 -4.90 -16.28
N GLY A 265 28.03 -6.07 -15.65
CA GLY A 265 27.68 -7.35 -16.24
C GLY A 265 26.28 -7.80 -15.86
N ASN A 266 25.89 -8.96 -16.35
CA ASN A 266 24.65 -9.63 -15.95
C ASN A 266 24.73 -10.00 -14.47
N SER A 267 23.88 -9.39 -13.64
CA SER A 267 23.88 -9.67 -12.20
C SER A 267 22.50 -9.55 -11.59
N VAL A 268 22.25 -10.34 -10.54
CA VAL A 268 21.12 -10.18 -9.63
C VAL A 268 21.66 -9.67 -8.31
N ARG A 269 21.10 -8.57 -7.83
CA ARG A 269 21.60 -7.84 -6.66
C ARG A 269 20.56 -7.84 -5.55
N TYR A 270 21.04 -8.00 -4.33
CA TYR A 270 20.23 -7.94 -3.12
C TYR A 270 20.97 -7.16 -2.03
N TYR A 271 20.20 -6.48 -1.17
CA TYR A 271 20.72 -5.52 -0.21
C TYR A 271 20.72 -6.04 1.23
N PHE A 272 19.80 -6.95 1.57
CA PHE A 272 19.68 -7.50 2.92
C PHE A 272 19.94 -9.01 2.94
N ALA A 273 20.56 -9.51 4.00
CA ALA A 273 20.85 -10.94 4.13
C ALA A 273 19.60 -11.83 4.07
N ALA A 274 18.47 -11.33 4.60
CA ALA A 274 17.16 -11.99 4.55
C ALA A 274 16.68 -12.25 3.12
N ASP A 275 17.11 -11.44 2.15
CA ASP A 275 16.66 -11.52 0.76
C ASP A 275 17.49 -12.50 -0.09
N SER A 276 18.51 -13.14 0.50
CA SER A 276 19.46 -13.98 -0.24
C SER A 276 18.81 -15.19 -0.95
N ALA A 277 17.86 -15.86 -0.29
CA ALA A 277 17.13 -16.98 -0.88
C ALA A 277 16.25 -16.52 -2.05
N THR A 278 15.51 -15.42 -1.87
CA THR A 278 14.70 -14.78 -2.92
C THR A 278 15.56 -14.35 -4.11
N ALA A 279 16.73 -13.77 -3.85
CA ALA A 279 17.67 -13.35 -4.88
C ALA A 279 18.24 -14.53 -5.68
N ALA A 280 18.47 -15.69 -5.03
CA ALA A 280 18.89 -16.91 -5.71
C ALA A 280 17.80 -17.43 -6.66
N GLU A 281 16.54 -17.31 -6.29
CA GLU A 281 15.41 -17.67 -7.16
C GLU A 281 15.29 -16.73 -8.36
N VAL A 282 15.39 -15.42 -8.14
CA VAL A 282 15.45 -14.42 -9.22
C VAL A 282 16.61 -14.71 -10.18
N LEU A 283 17.78 -15.10 -9.65
CA LEU A 283 18.92 -15.50 -10.47
C LEU A 283 18.62 -16.74 -11.31
N ARG A 284 17.94 -17.75 -10.75
CA ARG A 284 17.55 -18.96 -11.47
C ARG A 284 16.61 -18.64 -12.64
N THR A 285 15.55 -17.85 -12.40
CA THR A 285 14.61 -17.40 -13.44
C THR A 285 15.31 -16.56 -14.50
N THR A 286 16.16 -15.61 -14.08
CA THR A 286 16.95 -14.77 -14.99
C THR A 286 17.87 -15.62 -15.85
N GLN A 287 18.63 -16.55 -15.26
CA GLN A 287 19.56 -17.40 -16.00
C GLN A 287 18.83 -18.31 -16.99
N ALA A 288 17.69 -18.89 -16.59
CA ALA A 288 16.87 -19.69 -17.47
C ALA A 288 16.39 -18.89 -18.70
N PHE A 289 16.02 -17.62 -18.50
CA PHE A 289 15.67 -16.72 -19.60
C PHE A 289 16.89 -16.37 -20.47
N LEU A 290 18.04 -16.00 -19.89
CA LEU A 290 19.23 -15.65 -20.69
C LEU A 290 19.75 -16.85 -21.51
N ASN A 291 19.55 -18.09 -21.04
CA ASN A 291 19.91 -19.30 -21.78
C ASN A 291 19.07 -19.50 -23.05
N THR A 292 17.91 -18.86 -23.19
CA THR A 292 17.12 -18.93 -24.44
C THR A 292 17.63 -17.96 -25.51
N LEU A 293 18.56 -17.07 -25.14
CA LEU A 293 19.06 -16.00 -25.99
C LEU A 293 20.49 -16.29 -26.46
N PRO A 294 20.76 -16.27 -27.77
CA PRO A 294 22.06 -16.65 -28.30
C PRO A 294 23.16 -15.66 -27.88
N GLY A 295 24.26 -16.20 -27.35
CA GLY A 295 25.47 -15.43 -27.02
C GLY A 295 25.35 -14.54 -25.78
N THR A 296 24.37 -14.78 -24.91
CA THR A 296 24.18 -13.97 -23.70
C THR A 296 25.04 -14.48 -22.54
N PRO A 297 25.85 -13.63 -21.88
CA PRO A 297 26.66 -14.04 -20.74
C PRO A 297 25.84 -14.53 -19.54
N ARG A 298 26.44 -15.40 -18.71
CA ARG A 298 25.85 -15.87 -17.44
C ARG A 298 25.61 -14.71 -16.48
N ALA A 299 24.48 -14.71 -15.78
CA ALA A 299 24.21 -13.81 -14.67
C ALA A 299 24.91 -14.30 -13.39
N THR A 300 25.29 -13.36 -12.53
CA THR A 300 25.95 -13.63 -11.24
C THR A 300 25.11 -13.10 -10.09
N LEU A 301 25.18 -13.75 -8.93
CA LEU A 301 24.57 -13.22 -7.71
C LEU A 301 25.54 -12.25 -7.03
N LEU A 302 25.07 -11.05 -6.67
CA LEU A 302 25.88 -10.04 -6.01
C LEU A 302 25.19 -9.57 -4.71
N SER A 303 25.85 -9.81 -3.58
CA SER A 303 25.44 -9.23 -2.31
C SER A 303 25.96 -7.80 -2.19
N LEU A 304 25.05 -6.87 -1.86
CA LEU A 304 25.37 -5.50 -1.49
C LEU A 304 25.14 -5.23 0.02
N THR A 305 24.97 -6.29 0.81
CA THR A 305 24.78 -6.20 2.25
C THR A 305 25.96 -5.51 2.92
N GLY A 306 25.66 -4.60 3.85
CA GLY A 306 26.66 -3.80 4.58
C GLY A 306 27.27 -2.65 3.78
N ARG A 307 26.90 -2.44 2.51
CA ARG A 307 27.30 -1.23 1.78
C ARG A 307 26.44 -0.04 2.21
N LYS A 308 26.97 1.19 2.08
CA LYS A 308 26.25 2.44 2.40
C LYS A 308 24.88 2.55 1.72
N LEU A 309 24.70 1.89 0.57
CA LEU A 309 23.45 1.84 -0.20
C LEU A 309 22.35 1.00 0.46
N ALA A 310 22.68 0.09 1.40
CA ALA A 310 21.67 -0.75 2.05
C ALA A 310 20.67 0.05 2.90
N GLY A 311 21.05 1.25 3.38
CA GLY A 311 20.15 2.12 4.14
C GLY A 311 19.08 2.82 3.30
N THR A 312 19.25 2.89 1.98
CA THR A 312 18.32 3.61 1.07
C THR A 312 17.37 2.68 0.31
N VAL A 313 17.63 1.37 0.34
CA VAL A 313 16.84 0.38 -0.39
C VAL A 313 15.89 -0.33 0.58
N PRO A 314 14.58 -0.43 0.30
CA PRO A 314 13.67 -1.19 1.16
C PRO A 314 14.01 -2.69 1.21
N PRO A 315 13.77 -3.36 2.36
CA PRO A 315 13.87 -4.83 2.44
C PRO A 315 12.97 -5.53 1.41
N GLY A 316 13.44 -6.66 0.87
CA GLY A 316 12.71 -7.42 -0.15
C GLY A 316 12.90 -6.94 -1.59
N GLN A 317 13.60 -5.82 -1.81
CA GLN A 317 13.92 -5.34 -3.15
C GLN A 317 15.08 -6.12 -3.78
N ILE A 318 14.81 -6.78 -4.91
CA ILE A 318 15.81 -7.43 -5.77
C ILE A 318 15.97 -6.66 -7.07
N GLU A 319 17.20 -6.56 -7.58
CA GLU A 319 17.48 -5.92 -8.88
C GLU A 319 18.17 -6.87 -9.85
N VAL A 320 17.69 -6.90 -11.09
CA VAL A 320 18.29 -7.62 -12.21
C VAL A 320 18.93 -6.63 -13.16
N TRP A 321 20.24 -6.72 -13.32
CA TRP A 321 21.02 -5.86 -14.19
C TRP A 321 21.46 -6.65 -15.43
N LEU A 322 21.14 -6.14 -16.62
CA LEU A 322 21.36 -6.80 -17.91
C LEU A 322 22.32 -6.00 -18.83
N SER A 323 23.30 -6.71 -19.36
CA SER A 323 24.33 -6.21 -20.27
C SER A 323 24.63 -7.26 -21.34
N ARG A 324 24.89 -6.81 -22.57
CA ARG A 324 25.20 -7.71 -23.69
C ARG A 324 26.59 -8.37 -23.55
N GLY A 325 27.38 -7.94 -22.55
CA GLY A 325 28.79 -8.26 -22.41
C GLY A 325 29.62 -7.46 -23.40
N GLU A 326 30.84 -7.10 -23.02
CA GLU A 326 31.80 -6.58 -23.99
C GLU A 326 32.08 -7.68 -25.01
N LYS A 327 31.71 -7.45 -26.28
CA LYS A 327 32.33 -8.21 -27.37
C LYS A 327 33.82 -7.92 -27.25
N LYS A 328 34.61 -8.87 -26.75
CA LYS A 328 36.06 -8.81 -26.92
C LYS A 328 36.30 -8.66 -28.42
N SER A 329 36.70 -7.46 -28.87
CA SER A 329 37.14 -7.28 -30.24
C SER A 329 38.31 -8.24 -30.43
N ARG A 330 38.10 -9.28 -31.23
CA ARG A 330 39.19 -10.16 -31.65
C ARG A 330 40.07 -9.41 -32.62
#